data_AF-A0A920YJ53-F1
#
_entry.id   AF-A0A920YJ53-F1
#
_cell.length_a   1.000
_cell.length_b   1.000
_cell.length_c   1.000
_cell.angle_alpha   90.00
_cell.angle_beta   90.00
_cell.angle_gamma   90.00
#
_symmetry.space_group_name_H-M   'P 1'
#
loop_
_entity.id
_entity.type
_entity.pdbx_description
1 polymer ?
#
loop_
_entity_poly.entity_id
_entity_poly.type
_entity_poly.pdbx_seq_one_letter_code
_entity_poly.pdbx_strand_id
1 'polypeptide(L)' 'MQTQFINDIVAIVTTSPETVGGGGVPIFYAADPADRERIALYLSRILNAMVHDLENGTYFLSHH' A
#
# COMPACT_ATOMS: atom_id res chain seq x y z
N MET A 1 6.18 27.33 -9.39
CA MET A 1 6.81 26.00 -9.24
C MET A 1 5.69 24.99 -9.11
N GLN A 2 5.59 24.04 -10.03
CA GLN A 2 4.64 22.94 -9.94
C GLN A 2 5.37 21.80 -9.23
N THR A 3 5.01 21.51 -7.99
CA THR A 3 5.55 20.34 -7.28
C THR A 3 4.97 19.11 -7.97
N GLN A 4 5.79 18.39 -8.72
CA GLN A 4 5.42 17.06 -9.23
C GLN A 4 5.68 16.05 -8.13
N PHE A 5 4.64 15.38 -7.65
CA PHE A 5 4.82 14.22 -6.78
C PHE A 5 5.36 13.07 -7.62
N ILE A 6 6.57 12.62 -7.29
CA ILE A 6 7.26 11.54 -8.00
C ILE A 6 6.73 10.25 -7.36
N ASN A 7 5.79 9.60 -8.04
CA ASN A 7 5.14 8.35 -7.63
C ASN A 7 4.30 8.46 -6.35
N ASP A 8 3.03 8.85 -6.52
CA ASP A 8 2.06 8.92 -5.44
C ASP A 8 1.81 7.51 -4.87
N ILE A 9 2.45 7.20 -3.75
CA ILE A 9 1.97 6.11 -2.89
C ILE A 9 0.54 6.47 -2.52
N VAL A 10 -0.39 5.54 -2.72
CA VAL A 10 -1.83 5.78 -2.52
C VAL A 10 -2.44 4.95 -1.42
N ALA A 11 -1.81 3.85 -1.04
CA ALA A 11 -2.25 3.00 0.08
C ALA A 11 -1.11 2.08 0.54
N ILE A 12 -1.21 1.62 1.78
CA ILE A 12 -0.33 0.63 2.39
C ILE A 12 -1.18 -0.52 2.93
N VAL A 13 -0.76 -1.76 2.75
CA VAL A 13 -1.39 -2.95 3.32
C VAL A 13 -0.34 -3.74 4.09
N THR A 14 -0.50 -3.97 5.38
CA THR A 14 0.53 -4.62 6.20
C THR A 14 -0.03 -5.64 7.18
N THR A 15 0.72 -6.72 7.41
CA THR A 15 0.52 -7.65 8.53
C THR A 15 1.30 -7.24 9.79
N SER A 16 2.14 -6.19 9.71
CA SER A 16 3.06 -5.75 10.76
C SER A 16 2.91 -4.25 11.00
N PRO A 17 1.88 -3.82 11.76
CA PRO A 17 1.54 -2.41 12.00
C PRO A 17 2.71 -1.57 12.54
N GLU A 18 3.64 -2.19 13.27
CA GLU A 18 4.84 -1.57 13.82
C GLU A 18 5.88 -1.14 12.77
N THR A 19 5.78 -1.67 11.55
CA THR A 19 6.72 -1.39 10.44
C THR A 19 6.31 -0.16 9.62
N VAL A 20 5.14 0.42 9.90
CA VAL A 20 4.57 1.53 9.12
C VAL A 20 4.23 2.71 10.03
N GLY A 21 4.64 3.91 9.61
CA GLY A 21 4.29 5.16 10.27
C GLY A 21 3.10 5.84 9.59
N GLY A 22 2.16 6.38 10.36
CA GLY A 22 1.12 7.25 9.79
C GLY A 22 1.73 8.54 9.23
N GLY A 23 1.20 9.05 8.11
CA GLY A 23 1.70 10.34 7.61
C GLY A 23 1.28 10.80 6.21
N GLY A 24 0.67 9.96 5.36
CA GLY A 24 0.33 10.43 4.00
C GLY A 24 -0.69 9.62 3.20
N VAL A 25 -1.00 8.38 3.60
CA VAL A 25 -1.88 7.47 2.85
C VAL A 25 -2.68 6.57 3.79
N PRO A 26 -3.84 6.04 3.36
CA PRO A 26 -4.57 5.03 4.14
C PRO A 26 -3.72 3.77 4.34
N ILE A 27 -3.73 3.26 5.58
CA ILE A 27 -3.07 2.01 5.98
C ILE A 27 -4.16 0.97 6.29
N PHE A 28 -4.07 -0.19 5.64
CA PHE A 28 -4.94 -1.33 5.85
C PHE A 28 -4.16 -2.43 6.59
N TYR A 29 -4.69 -2.87 7.72
CA TYR A 29 -4.09 -3.95 8.51
C TYR A 29 -4.71 -5.27 8.09
N ALA A 30 -3.88 -6.18 7.58
CA ALA A 30 -4.26 -7.52 7.18
C ALA A 30 -4.04 -8.50 8.34
N ALA A 31 -4.91 -9.50 8.47
CA ALA A 31 -4.79 -10.50 9.53
C ALA A 31 -3.64 -11.50 9.29
N ASP A 32 -3.37 -11.81 8.02
CA ASP A 32 -2.38 -12.79 7.59
C ASP A 32 -1.90 -12.50 6.13
N PRO A 33 -0.89 -13.21 5.60
CA PRO A 33 -0.39 -12.98 4.25
C PRO A 33 -1.43 -13.15 3.13
N ALA A 34 -2.38 -14.09 3.27
CA ALA A 34 -3.40 -14.31 2.26
C ALA A 34 -4.43 -13.17 2.26
N ASP A 35 -4.77 -12.65 3.44
CA ASP A 35 -5.61 -11.47 3.59
C ASP A 35 -4.93 -10.21 3.02
N ARG A 36 -3.62 -10.05 3.22
CA ARG A 36 -2.82 -8.95 2.66
C ARG A 36 -2.86 -8.95 1.13
N GLU A 37 -2.63 -10.12 0.51
CA GLU A 37 -2.71 -10.29 -0.95
C GLU A 37 -4.11 -9.95 -1.47
N ARG A 38 -5.16 -10.43 -0.80
CA ARG A 38 -6.55 -10.16 -1.15
C ARG A 38 -6.90 -8.67 -1.08
N ILE A 39 -6.53 -8.00 0.01
CA ILE A 39 -6.77 -6.56 0.19
C ILE A 39 -6.02 -5.77 -0.88
N ALA A 40 -4.74 -6.06 -1.09
CA ALA A 40 -3.95 -5.36 -2.09
C ALA A 40 -4.47 -5.56 -3.53
N LEU A 41 -4.94 -6.77 -3.87
CA LEU A 41 -5.57 -7.05 -5.16
C LEU A 41 -6.87 -6.26 -5.36
N TYR A 42 -7.67 -6.07 -4.32
CA TYR A 42 -8.87 -5.24 -4.44
C TYR A 42 -8.52 -3.77 -4.55
N LEU A 43 -7.58 -3.28 -3.75
CA LEU A 43 -7.14 -1.89 -3.80
C LEU A 43 -6.49 -1.54 -5.14
N SER A 44 -5.69 -2.44 -5.72
CA SER A 44 -5.08 -2.21 -7.04
C SER A 44 -6.13 -1.98 -8.13
N ARG A 45 -7.23 -2.74 -8.10
CA ARG A 45 -8.36 -2.60 -9.04
C ARG A 45 -9.18 -1.34 -8.77
N ILE A 46 -9.49 -1.05 -7.50
CA ILE A 46 -10.31 0.10 -7.11
C ILE A 46 -9.58 1.42 -7.40
N LEU A 47 -8.29 1.47 -7.07
CA LEU A 47 -7.46 2.67 -7.19
C LEU A 47 -6.78 2.78 -8.56
N ASN A 48 -6.89 1.76 -9.43
CA ASN A 48 -6.11 1.64 -10.66
C ASN A 48 -4.59 1.84 -10.40
N ALA A 49 -4.10 1.17 -9.35
CA ALA A 49 -2.73 1.30 -8.84
C ALA A 49 -2.00 -0.04 -8.94
N MET A 50 -0.67 0.00 -8.94
CA MET A 50 0.15 -1.20 -8.84
C MET A 50 0.38 -1.58 -7.39
N VAL A 51 0.68 -2.86 -7.15
CA VAL A 51 1.10 -3.38 -5.84
C VAL A 51 2.60 -3.63 -5.86
N HIS A 52 3.30 -3.16 -4.85
CA HIS A 52 4.71 -3.43 -4.59
C HIS A 52 4.87 -4.16 -3.26
N ASP A 53 5.63 -5.25 -3.27
CA ASP A 53 5.98 -6.03 -2.08
C ASP A 53 7.33 -5.54 -1.51
N LEU A 54 7.40 -5.33 -0.19
CA LEU A 54 8.63 -4.97 0.52
C LEU A 54 9.31 -6.18 1.20
N GLU A 55 8.76 -7.38 1.02
CA GLU A 55 9.23 -8.67 1.58
C GLU A 55 9.32 -8.71 3.12
N ASN A 56 8.71 -7.74 3.82
CA ASN A 56 8.77 -7.61 5.28
C ASN A 56 7.39 -7.65 5.97
N GLY A 57 6.36 -8.11 5.27
CA GLY A 57 4.99 -8.05 5.78
C GLY A 57 4.15 -6.90 5.20
N THR A 58 4.76 -5.94 4.52
CA THR A 58 4.10 -4.72 4.02
C THR A 58 4.08 -4.62 2.50
N TYR A 59 2.92 -4.31 1.95
CA TYR A 59 2.72 -3.89 0.56
C TYR A 59 2.43 -2.40 0.53
N PHE A 60 2.89 -1.73 -0.51
CA PHE A 60 2.43 -0.38 -0.85
C PHE A 60 1.87 -0.36 -2.27
N LEU A 61 0.96 0.58 -2.51
CA LEU A 61 0.36 0.80 -3.80
C LEU A 61 0.77 2.17 -4.34
N SER A 62 1.09 2.26 -5.63
CA SER A 62 1.37 3.53 -6.30
C SER A 62 0.69 3.63 -7.66
N HIS A 63 0.33 4.84 -8.05
CA HIS A 63 0.00 5.14 -9.45
C HIS A 63 1.27 5.10 -10.30
N HIS A 64 1.13 4.64 -11.54
CA HIS A 64 2.21 4.57 -12.51
C HIS A 64 2.26 5.83 -13.37
#